data_AF-A0A538SLP6-F1
#
_entry.id   AF-A0A538SLP6-F1
#
_cell.length_a   1.000
_cell.length_b   1.000
_cell.length_c   1.000
_cell.angle_alpha   90.00
_cell.angle_beta   90.00
_cell.angle_gamma   90.00
#
_symmetry.space_group_name_H-M   'P 1'
#
loop_
_entity.id
_entity.type
_entity.pdbx_description
1 polymer ?
#
loop_
_entity_poly.entity_id
_entity_poly.type
_entity_poly.pdbx_seq_one_letter_code
_entity_poly.pdbx_strand_id
1 'polypeptide(L)' 'MRRSAWLIILVLGVLAVIAWIWPTIYRYDKIIVDQDTYIVRIHRITGHADILVPEQGWVPSEDPWDTGSSTTPGDGHT' A
#
# COMPACT_ATOMS: atom_id res chain seq x y z
N MET A 1 -31.09 18.75 -27.85
CA MET A 1 -31.48 17.69 -26.89
C MET A 1 -30.81 16.34 -27.17
N ARG A 2 -30.85 15.78 -28.39
CA ARG A 2 -30.25 14.46 -28.68
C ARG A 2 -28.73 14.43 -28.48
N ARG A 3 -27.98 15.44 -28.96
CA ARG A 3 -26.51 15.48 -28.86
C ARG A 3 -25.99 15.58 -27.41
N SER A 4 -26.66 16.37 -26.57
CA SER A 4 -26.28 16.53 -25.17
C SER A 4 -26.52 15.27 -24.35
N ALA A 5 -27.58 14.50 -24.64
CA ALA A 5 -27.80 13.19 -24.01
C ALA A 5 -26.68 12.19 -24.33
N TRP A 6 -26.21 12.16 -25.59
CA TRP A 6 -25.08 11.31 -25.99
C TRP A 6 -23.77 11.69 -25.28
N LEU A 7 -23.51 12.99 -25.12
CA LEU A 7 -22.33 13.46 -24.38
C LEU A 7 -22.39 13.04 -22.90
N ILE A 8 -23.56 13.15 -22.26
CA ILE A 8 -23.75 12.74 -20.87
C ILE A 8 -23.50 11.24 -20.71
N ILE A 9 -24.02 10.41 -21.62
CA ILE A 9 -23.79 8.95 -21.60
C ILE A 9 -22.30 8.64 -21.76
N LEU A 10 -21.61 9.35 -22.66
CA LEU A 10 -20.17 9.16 -22.88
C LEU A 10 -19.38 9.53 -21.62
N VAL A 11 -19.67 10.67 -21.00
CA VAL A 11 -19.03 11.11 -19.75
C VAL A 11 -19.29 10.12 -18.62
N LEU A 12 -20.53 9.66 -18.44
CA LEU A 12 -20.86 8.65 -17.43
C LEU A 12 -20.15 7.32 -17.69
N GLY A 13 -20.04 6.90 -18.95
CA GLY A 13 -19.27 5.71 -19.34
C GLY A 13 -17.80 5.83 -18.96
N VAL A 14 -17.17 6.98 -19.24
CA VAL A 14 -15.77 7.24 -18.87
C VAL A 14 -15.59 7.23 -17.35
N LEU A 15 -16.50 7.88 -16.59
CA LEU A 15 -16.46 7.88 -15.14
C LEU A 15 -16.63 6.47 -14.54
N ALA A 16 -17.51 5.65 -15.12
CA ALA A 16 -17.69 4.27 -14.70
C ALA A 16 -16.43 3.43 -14.96
N VAL A 17 -15.77 3.61 -16.12
CA VAL A 17 -14.51 2.93 -16.43
C VAL A 17 -13.40 3.36 -15.48
N ILE A 18 -13.27 4.66 -15.20
CA ILE A 18 -12.31 5.17 -14.22
C ILE A 18 -12.59 4.54 -12.85
N ALA A 19 -13.85 4.57 -12.38
CA ALA A 19 -14.24 3.98 -11.10
C ALA A 19 -13.97 2.46 -11.05
N TRP A 20 -14.11 1.75 -12.16
CA TRP A 20 -13.81 0.32 -12.28
C TRP A 20 -12.31 0.01 -12.27
N ILE A 21 -11.48 0.87 -12.86
CA ILE A 21 -10.01 0.71 -12.89
C ILE A 21 -9.37 1.22 -11.59
N TRP A 22 -10.04 2.14 -10.90
CA TRP A 22 -9.62 2.74 -9.63
C TRP A 22 -9.47 1.81 -8.40
N PRO A 23 -10.00 0.56 -8.30
CA PRO A 23 -9.90 -0.21 -7.04
C PRO A 23 -8.47 -0.58 -6.64
N THR A 24 -7.45 -0.27 -7.44
CA THR A 24 -6.05 -0.40 -7.04
C THR A 24 -5.56 0.81 -6.22
N ILE A 25 -6.37 1.30 -5.27
CA ILE A 25 -5.98 2.35 -4.31
C ILE A 25 -4.63 2.02 -3.68
N TYR A 26 -4.37 0.73 -3.46
CA TYR A 26 -3.09 0.23 -2.98
C TYR A 26 -2.23 -0.30 -4.12
N ARG A 27 -0.98 0.16 -4.15
CA ARG A 27 0.11 -0.48 -4.87
C ARG A 27 0.79 -1.45 -3.91
N TYR A 28 0.75 -2.74 -4.21
CA TYR A 28 1.52 -3.73 -3.47
C TYR A 28 2.95 -3.79 -3.98
N ASP A 29 3.89 -3.86 -3.05
CA ASP A 29 5.32 -4.01 -3.29
C ASP A 29 5.91 -4.99 -2.26
N LYS A 30 7.19 -5.32 -2.39
CA LYS A 30 7.90 -6.15 -1.41
C LYS A 30 9.24 -5.53 -1.07
N ILE A 31 9.62 -5.64 0.19
CA ILE A 31 10.94 -5.25 0.68
C ILE A 31 11.61 -6.45 1.33
N ILE A 32 12.95 -6.46 1.33
CA ILE A 32 13.75 -7.51 1.97
C ILE A 32 14.55 -6.86 3.08
N VAL A 33 14.38 -7.34 4.31
CA VAL A 33 15.08 -6.87 5.51
C VAL A 33 15.62 -8.11 6.21
N ASP A 34 16.92 -8.16 6.51
CA ASP A 34 17.56 -9.26 7.24
C ASP A 34 17.22 -10.68 6.73
N GLN A 35 17.15 -10.82 5.40
CA GLN A 35 16.78 -12.06 4.68
C GLN A 35 15.29 -12.42 4.68
N ASP A 36 14.45 -11.68 5.41
CA ASP A 36 13.01 -11.83 5.42
C ASP A 36 12.34 -10.91 4.38
N THR A 37 11.32 -11.44 3.70
CA THR A 37 10.54 -10.70 2.70
C THR A 37 9.23 -10.21 3.31
N TYR A 38 9.06 -8.89 3.36
CA TYR A 38 7.85 -8.25 3.85
C TYR A 38 7.03 -7.67 2.70
N ILE A 39 5.71 -7.85 2.76
CA ILE A 39 4.79 -7.25 1.78
C ILE A 39 4.46 -5.84 2.24
N VAL A 40 4.56 -4.88 1.33
CA VAL A 40 4.22 -3.47 1.57
C VAL A 40 3.02 -3.12 0.72
N ARG A 41 2.10 -2.34 1.25
CA ARG A 41 1.04 -1.69 0.47
C ARG A 41 1.21 -0.19 0.58
N ILE A 42 1.19 0.50 -0.56
CA ILE A 42 1.34 1.95 -0.65
C ILE A 42 0.03 2.52 -1.17
N HIS A 43 -0.59 3.41 -0.41
CA HIS A 43 -1.79 4.11 -0.81
C HIS A 43 -1.45 5.14 -1.89
N ARG A 44 -1.95 4.95 -3.12
CA ARG A 44 -1.56 5.75 -4.30
C ARG A 44 -1.89 7.23 -4.20
N ILE A 45 -2.87 7.61 -3.38
CA ILE A 45 -3.32 9.01 -3.22
C ILE A 45 -2.56 9.73 -2.10
N THR A 46 -2.39 9.09 -0.94
CA THR A 46 -1.81 9.71 0.25
C THR A 46 -0.31 9.44 0.37
N GLY A 47 0.20 8.42 -0.33
CA GLY A 47 1.58 7.97 -0.21
C GLY A 47 1.87 7.15 1.05
N HIS A 48 0.91 7.00 1.96
CA HIS A 48 1.10 6.18 3.16
C HIS A 48 1.40 4.74 2.81
N ALA A 49 2.41 4.18 3.46
CA ALA A 49 2.84 2.82 3.27
C ALA A 49 2.64 2.03 4.56
N ASP A 50 2.01 0.86 4.44
CA ASP A 50 1.87 -0.12 5.51
C ASP A 50 2.62 -1.39 5.13
N ILE A 51 3.16 -2.06 6.14
CA ILE A 51 3.94 -3.28 6.01
C ILE A 51 3.17 -4.41 6.66
N LEU A 52 3.13 -5.56 6.00
CA LEU A 52 2.53 -6.78 6.52
C LEU A 52 3.55 -7.49 7.40
N VAL A 53 3.40 -7.37 8.70
CA VAL A 53 4.22 -8.03 9.72
C VAL A 53 3.51 -9.32 10.16
N PRO A 54 4.21 -10.47 10.20
CA PRO A 54 3.65 -11.70 10.75
C PRO A 54 3.09 -11.46 12.17
N GLU A 55 1.94 -12.04 12.48
CA GLU A 55 1.24 -11.94 13.79
C GLU A 55 0.67 -10.55 14.16
N GLN A 56 1.24 -9.44 13.67
CA GLN A 56 0.77 -8.07 13.95
C GLN A 56 -0.18 -7.52 12.86
N GLY A 57 -0.08 -8.04 11.63
CA GLY A 57 -0.89 -7.59 10.50
C GLY A 57 -0.29 -6.36 9.80
N TRP A 58 -1.13 -5.46 9.30
CA TRP A 58 -0.68 -4.24 8.59
C TRP A 58 -0.30 -3.16 9.59
N VAL A 59 0.99 -2.82 9.64
CA VAL A 59 1.56 -1.80 10.52
C VAL A 59 2.06 -0.61 9.67
N PRO A 60 1.84 0.65 10.06
CA PRO A 60 2.42 1.79 9.36
C PRO A 60 3.93 1.67 9.26
N SER A 61 4.48 1.95 8.07
CA SER A 61 5.93 1.87 7.81
C SER A 61 6.76 2.94 8.54
N GLU A 62 6.10 3.94 9.11
CA GLU A 62 6.70 5.02 9.91
C GLU A 62 6.85 4.64 11.38
N ASP A 63 6.13 3.61 11.84
CA ASP A 63 6.20 3.14 13.22
C ASP A 63 7.24 2.01 13.36
N PRO A 64 7.97 1.94 14.48
CA PRO A 64 8.82 0.80 14.77
C PRO A 64 7.94 -0.43 14.96
N TRP A 65 8.00 -1.37 14.03
CA TRP A 65 7.39 -2.69 14.19
C TRP A 65 8.37 -3.66 14.83
N ASP A 66 7.87 -4.49 15.74
CA ASP A 66 8.67 -5.47 16.44
C ASP A 66 8.99 -6.62 15.46
N THR A 67 10.18 -6.61 14.88
CA THR A 67 10.60 -7.62 13.89
C THR A 67 10.94 -8.97 14.52
N GLY A 68 10.84 -9.12 15.85
CA GLY A 68 11.34 -10.30 16.55
C GLY A 68 12.84 -10.54 16.32
N SER A 69 13.53 -9.59 15.68
CA SER A 69 14.98 -9.57 15.58
C SER A 69 15.47 -9.39 17.01
N SER A 70 15.97 -10.48 17.57
CA SER A 70 16.73 -10.42 18.82
C SER A 70 17.83 -9.40 18.60
N THR A 71 17.61 -8.18 19.07
CA THR A 71 18.68 -7.23 19.32
C THR A 71 19.50 -7.95 20.38
N THR A 72 20.50 -8.73 19.97
CA THR A 72 21.46 -9.29 20.91
C THR A 72 22.14 -8.08 21.51
N PRO A 73 21.93 -7.77 22.80
CA PRO A 73 22.68 -6.73 23.44
C PRO A 73 24.06 -7.36 23.70
N GLY A 74 24.98 -7.17 22.77
CA GLY A 74 26.36 -7.63 22.85
C GLY A 74 27.17 -6.91 21.77
N ASP A 75 28.23 -6.18 22.04
CA ASP A 75 29.14 -6.32 23.17
C ASP A 75 29.65 -4.96 23.61
N GLY A 76 29.38 -4.61 24.87
CA GLY A 76 30.24 -3.69 25.59
C GLY A 76 31.56 -4.37 25.86
N HIS A 77 32.51 -4.32 24.92
CA HIS A 77 33.91 -4.64 25.19
C HIS A 77 34.86 -3.66 24.49
N THR A 78 35.64 -3.02 25.38
CA THR A 78 36.81 -2.12 25.24
C THR A 78 36.61 -0.73 24.67
#